data_AF-A0A535TMG9-F1
#
_entry.id   AF-A0A535TMG9-F1
#
_cell.length_a   1.000
_cell.length_b   1.000
_cell.length_c   1.000
_cell.angle_alpha   90.00
_cell.angle_beta   90.00
_cell.angle_gamma   90.00
#
_symmetry.space_group_name_H-M   'P 1'
#
loop_
_entity.id
_entity.type
_entity.pdbx_description
1 polymer ?
#
loop_
_entity_poly.entity_id
_entity_poly.type
_entity_poly.pdbx_seq_one_letter_code
_entity_poly.pdbx_strand_id
1 'polypeptide(L)'
;MIDAFQARLPWPLDPFQIEAIEKLEAHQGVLVSAPTSSGKTVIADYAVLRALETDTRAIYTTPLKALSNQKFRDYRRQHGEGYVGLVTGENTINPLAPVVVMTTEILRNLIYEDPQRLDRVRYVILD
;
A
#
# COMPACT_ATOMS: atom_id res chain seq x y z
N MET A 1 8.05 10.08 -14.19
CA MET A 1 7.93 9.02 -13.16
C MET A 1 6.60 8.28 -13.27
N ILE A 2 5.48 9.01 -13.42
CA ILE A 2 4.19 8.43 -13.84
C ILE A 2 4.35 7.60 -15.12
N ASP A 3 5.07 8.09 -16.12
CA ASP A 3 5.31 7.34 -17.37
C ASP A 3 6.03 6.01 -17.15
N ALA A 4 7.01 5.97 -16.24
CA ALA A 4 7.74 4.77 -15.90
C ALA A 4 6.86 3.76 -15.15
N PHE A 5 5.95 4.23 -14.30
CA PHE A 5 4.96 3.38 -13.66
C PHE A 5 3.92 2.87 -14.65
N GLN A 6 3.39 3.74 -15.51
CA GLN A 6 2.42 3.36 -16.55
C GLN A 6 3.00 2.32 -17.52
N ALA A 7 4.30 2.41 -17.85
CA ALA A 7 4.99 1.42 -18.67
C ALA A 7 5.01 0.00 -18.07
N ARG A 8 4.73 -0.15 -16.76
CA ARG A 8 4.60 -1.45 -16.08
C ARG A 8 3.18 -2.01 -16.13
N LEU A 9 2.20 -1.23 -16.56
CA LEU A 9 0.80 -1.62 -16.66
C LEU A 9 0.47 -2.06 -18.08
N PRO A 10 -0.38 -3.09 -18.27
CA PRO A 10 -0.80 -3.49 -19.61
C PRO A 10 -1.92 -2.62 -20.19
N TRP A 11 -2.34 -1.57 -19.47
CA TRP A 11 -3.38 -0.61 -19.86
C TRP A 11 -2.97 0.82 -19.46
N PRO A 12 -3.50 1.86 -20.13
CA PRO A 12 -3.26 3.26 -19.73
C PRO A 12 -3.99 3.59 -18.43
N LEU A 13 -3.47 4.59 -17.70
CA LEU A 13 -4.14 5.12 -16.51
C LEU A 13 -5.34 5.99 -16.88
N ASP A 14 -6.41 5.89 -16.09
CA ASP A 14 -7.56 6.79 -16.19
C ASP A 14 -7.21 8.19 -15.65
N PRO A 15 -7.89 9.27 -16.11
CA PRO A 15 -7.60 10.64 -15.66
C PRO A 15 -7.58 10.82 -14.14
N PHE A 16 -8.52 10.21 -13.42
CA PHE A 16 -8.57 10.31 -11.95
C PHE A 16 -7.41 9.58 -11.25
N GLN A 17 -6.88 8.52 -11.88
CA GLN A 17 -5.73 7.79 -11.36
C GLN A 17 -4.46 8.62 -11.54
N ILE A 18 -4.31 9.28 -12.70
CA ILE A 18 -3.20 10.21 -12.97
C ILE A 18 -3.24 11.35 -11.96
N GLU A 19 -4.39 12.01 -11.80
CA GLU A 19 -4.53 13.11 -10.83
C GLU A 19 -4.16 12.68 -9.41
N ALA A 20 -4.67 11.53 -8.94
CA ALA A 20 -4.35 11.03 -7.62
C ALA A 20 -2.84 10.75 -7.46
N ILE A 21 -2.21 10.19 -8.48
CA ILE A 21 -0.76 9.92 -8.47
C ILE A 21 0.06 11.22 -8.46
N GLU A 22 -0.32 12.22 -9.25
CA GLU A 22 0.33 13.54 -9.24
C GLU A 22 0.26 14.20 -7.86
N LYS A 23 -0.87 14.08 -7.16
CA LYS A 23 -1.02 14.56 -5.77
C LYS A 23 -0.11 13.81 -4.81
N LEU A 24 0.03 12.49 -4.96
CA LEU A 24 0.95 11.68 -4.15
C LEU A 24 2.42 12.10 -4.38
N GLU A 25 2.80 12.39 -5.62
CA GLU A 25 4.14 12.90 -5.96
C GLU A 25 4.40 14.29 -5.37
N ALA A 26 3.37 15.14 -5.32
CA ALA A 26 3.40 16.41 -4.60
C ALA A 26 3.32 16.27 -3.07
N HIS A 27 3.43 15.04 -2.55
CA HIS A 27 3.43 14.71 -1.11
C HIS A 27 2.12 15.08 -0.40
N GLN A 28 1.01 15.05 -1.14
CA GLN A 28 -0.32 15.31 -0.62
C GLN A 28 -1.06 13.99 -0.34
N GLY A 29 -1.94 14.00 0.66
CA GLY A 29 -2.90 12.91 0.86
C GLY A 29 -4.01 12.97 -0.20
N VAL A 30 -4.56 11.80 -0.54
CA VAL A 30 -5.66 11.68 -1.51
C VAL A 30 -6.82 10.89 -0.91
N LEU A 31 -8.05 11.31 -1.21
CA LEU A 31 -9.27 10.56 -0.97
C LEU A 31 -9.90 10.26 -2.32
N VAL A 32 -9.95 8.99 -2.70
CA VAL A 32 -10.44 8.55 -4.01
C VAL A 32 -11.77 7.84 -3.84
N SER A 33 -12.83 8.44 -4.37
CA SER A 33 -14.16 7.84 -4.40
C SER A 33 -14.54 7.50 -5.84
N ALA A 34 -14.57 6.22 -6.15
CA ALA A 34 -14.98 5.68 -7.45
C ALA A 34 -15.64 4.31 -7.26
N PRO A 35 -16.49 3.85 -8.20
CA PRO A 35 -17.13 2.53 -8.10
C PRO A 35 -16.14 1.37 -7.93
N THR A 36 -16.64 0.25 -7.38
CA THR A 36 -15.87 -1.00 -7.36
C THR A 36 -15.52 -1.41 -8.79
N SER A 37 -14.34 -2.01 -8.97
CA SER A 37 -13.80 -2.38 -10.28
C SER A 37 -13.39 -1.23 -11.21
N SER A 38 -13.41 0.03 -10.74
CA SER A 38 -12.84 1.19 -11.48
C SER A 38 -11.31 1.31 -11.40
N GLY A 39 -10.61 0.29 -10.92
CA GLY A 39 -9.13 0.30 -10.90
C GLY A 39 -8.48 1.16 -9.80
N LYS A 40 -9.22 1.58 -8.75
CA LYS A 40 -8.68 2.38 -7.63
C LYS A 40 -7.38 1.81 -7.03
N THR A 41 -7.26 0.48 -7.00
CA THR A 41 -6.09 -0.25 -6.49
C THR A 41 -4.78 0.19 -7.15
N VAL A 42 -4.79 0.65 -8.40
CA VAL A 42 -3.57 1.09 -9.10
C VAL A 42 -2.88 2.27 -8.40
N ILE A 43 -3.66 3.12 -7.73
CA ILE A 43 -3.15 4.28 -6.98
C ILE A 43 -2.43 3.79 -5.72
N ALA A 44 -2.96 2.74 -5.08
CA ALA A 44 -2.31 2.10 -3.95
C ALA A 44 -1.03 1.36 -4.37
N ASP A 45 -1.07 0.65 -5.50
CA ASP A 45 0.10 -0.04 -6.05
C ASP A 45 1.22 0.95 -6.40
N TYR A 46 0.85 2.15 -6.88
CA TYR A 46 1.80 3.25 -7.07
C TYR A 46 2.44 3.68 -5.74
N ALA A 47 1.64 3.96 -4.71
CA ALA A 47 2.16 4.37 -3.40
C ALA A 47 3.12 3.33 -2.80
N VAL A 48 2.79 2.04 -2.94
CA VAL A 48 3.66 0.93 -2.51
C VAL A 48 4.97 0.92 -3.29
N LEU A 49 4.91 1.05 -4.62
CA LEU A 49 6.12 1.11 -5.43
C LEU A 49 7.01 2.29 -5.03
N ARG A 50 6.42 3.47 -4.83
CA ARG A 50 7.15 4.68 -4.43
C ARG A 50 7.83 4.52 -3.08
N ALA A 51 7.18 3.84 -2.13
CA ALA A 51 7.80 3.52 -0.85
C ALA A 51 9.09 2.71 -1.03
N LEU A 52 9.01 1.64 -1.85
CA LEU A 52 10.16 0.78 -2.16
C LEU A 52 11.29 1.52 -2.86
N GLU A 53 10.97 2.39 -3.82
CA GLU A 53 11.97 3.17 -4.58
C GLU A 53 12.64 4.29 -3.76
N THR A 54 12.05 4.69 -2.63
CA THR A 54 12.55 5.80 -1.79
C THR A 54 13.09 5.33 -0.44
N ASP A 55 13.26 4.02 -0.24
CA ASP A 55 13.66 3.41 1.04
C ASP A 55 12.78 3.88 2.22
N THR A 56 11.49 4.07 1.95
CA THR A 56 10.45 4.33 2.94
C THR A 56 9.50 3.13 3.03
N ARG A 57 8.58 3.16 4.00
CA ARG A 57 7.64 2.05 4.25
C ARG A 57 6.21 2.41 3.84
N ALA A 58 5.48 1.39 3.40
CA ALA A 58 4.05 1.45 3.13
C ALA A 58 3.28 0.47 4.00
N ILE A 59 2.15 0.91 4.53
CA ILE A 59 1.16 0.05 5.20
C ILE A 59 -0.07 -0.02 4.32
N TYR A 60 -0.52 -1.24 4.01
CA TYR A 60 -1.78 -1.47 3.32
C TYR A 60 -2.76 -2.10 4.31
N THR A 61 -3.83 -1.38 4.64
CA THR A 61 -4.88 -1.94 5.49
C THR A 61 -6.00 -2.53 4.66
N THR A 62 -6.66 -3.55 5.20
CA THR A 62 -7.88 -4.14 4.64
C THR A 62 -8.88 -4.35 5.79
N PRO A 63 -10.20 -4.37 5.53
CA PRO A 63 -11.18 -4.50 6.59
C PRO A 63 -11.30 -5.93 7.12
N LEU A 64 -10.79 -6.93 6.38
CA LEU A 64 -10.95 -8.34 6.71
C LEU A 64 -9.61 -9.09 6.55
N LYS A 65 -9.32 -9.99 7.50
CA LYS A 65 -8.13 -10.86 7.48
C LYS A 65 -7.97 -11.64 6.16
N ALA A 66 -9.08 -12.12 5.59
CA ALA A 66 -9.05 -12.86 4.33
C ALA A 66 -8.52 -11.99 3.17
N LEU A 67 -8.90 -10.72 3.14
CA LEU A 67 -8.41 -9.75 2.16
C LEU A 67 -6.95 -9.39 2.42
N SER A 68 -6.54 -9.27 3.69
CA SER A 68 -5.12 -9.08 4.04
C SER A 68 -4.26 -10.22 3.50
N ASN A 69 -4.70 -11.47 3.69
CA ASN A 69 -4.02 -12.65 3.20
C ASN A 69 -3.93 -12.69 1.66
N GLN A 70 -5.00 -12.29 0.98
CA GLN A 70 -5.00 -12.19 -0.47
C GLN A 70 -4.00 -11.13 -0.95
N LYS A 71 -4.12 -9.89 -0.46
CA LYS A 71 -3.25 -8.79 -0.87
C LYS A 71 -1.78 -9.05 -0.54
N PHE A 72 -1.49 -9.72 0.58
CA PHE A 72 -0.16 -10.19 0.94
C PHE A 72 0.43 -11.14 -0.11
N ARG A 73 -0.35 -12.13 -0.58
CA ARG A 73 0.12 -13.05 -1.63
C ARG A 73 0.36 -12.33 -2.95
N ASP A 74 -0.53 -11.40 -3.30
CA ASP A 74 -0.42 -10.62 -4.53
C ASP A 74 0.85 -9.76 -4.52
N TYR A 75 1.08 -9.02 -3.43
CA TYR A 75 2.30 -8.22 -3.28
C TYR A 75 3.57 -9.06 -3.15
N ARG A 76 3.55 -10.22 -2.47
CA ARG A 76 4.72 -11.11 -2.47
C ARG A 76 5.08 -11.60 -3.86
N ARG A 77 4.08 -11.92 -4.69
CA ARG A 77 4.31 -12.30 -6.09
C ARG A 77 4.90 -11.13 -6.89
N GLN A 78 4.44 -9.91 -6.64
CA GLN A 78 4.85 -8.72 -7.39
C GLN A 78 6.22 -8.17 -6.98
N HIS A 79 6.52 -8.14 -5.68
CA HIS A 79 7.69 -7.45 -5.13
C HIS A 79 8.74 -8.40 -4.51
N GLY A 80 8.40 -9.67 -4.31
CA GLY A 80 9.27 -10.67 -3.69
C GLY A 80 9.08 -10.80 -2.17
N GLU A 81 9.47 -11.95 -1.64
CA GLU A 81 9.15 -12.34 -0.27
C GLU A 81 9.84 -11.51 0.82
N GLY A 82 11.04 -11.00 0.54
CA GLY A 82 11.81 -10.16 1.48
C GLY A 82 11.21 -8.76 1.67
N TYR A 83 10.39 -8.30 0.73
CA TYR A 83 9.87 -6.92 0.70
C TYR A 83 8.50 -6.76 1.32
N VAL A 84 7.79 -7.86 1.59
CA VAL A 84 6.38 -7.84 1.97
C VAL A 84 6.13 -8.64 3.24
N GLY A 85 5.45 -8.03 4.19
CA GLY A 85 5.02 -8.61 5.45
C GLY A 85 3.50 -8.66 5.59
N LEU A 86 3.04 -9.49 6.53
CA LEU A 86 1.65 -9.61 6.93
C LEU A 86 1.57 -9.51 8.45
N VAL A 87 0.72 -8.62 8.96
CA VAL A 87 0.40 -8.57 10.39
C VAL A 87 -1.11 -8.62 10.57
N THR A 88 -1.58 -9.71 11.14
CA THR A 88 -2.97 -9.92 11.54
C THR A 88 -2.99 -10.33 13.01
N GLY A 89 -4.17 -10.41 13.63
CA GLY A 89 -4.27 -10.89 15.02
C GLY A 89 -3.81 -12.35 15.24
N GLU A 90 -3.68 -13.15 14.18
CA GLU A 90 -3.29 -14.56 14.26
C GLU A 90 -1.89 -14.82 13.71
N ASN A 91 -1.50 -14.08 12.67
CA ASN A 91 -0.26 -14.32 11.94
C ASN A 91 0.57 -13.05 11.86
N THR A 92 1.86 -13.19 12.17
CA THR A 92 2.87 -12.15 11.96
C THR A 92 3.98 -12.72 11.09
N ILE A 93 4.15 -12.17 9.90
CA ILE A 93 5.14 -12.58 8.91
C ILE A 93 5.90 -11.34 8.48
N ASN A 94 7.23 -11.34 8.61
CA ASN A 94 8.11 -10.24 8.20
C ASN A 94 7.58 -8.84 8.60
N PRO A 95 7.33 -8.55 9.90
CA PRO A 95 6.68 -7.32 10.36
C PRO A 95 7.50 -6.04 10.14
N LEU A 96 8.79 -6.20 9.78
CA LEU A 96 9.72 -5.13 9.47
C LEU A 96 9.91 -4.93 7.96
N ALA A 97 9.19 -5.68 7.13
CA ALA A 97 9.19 -5.51 5.68
C ALA A 97 8.92 -4.05 5.28
N PRO A 98 9.50 -3.57 4.17
CA PRO A 98 9.18 -2.26 3.60
C PRO A 98 7.68 -2.08 3.33
N VAL A 99 6.99 -3.13 2.90
CA VAL A 99 5.54 -3.13 2.68
C VAL A 99 4.88 -4.09 3.67
N VAL A 100 3.93 -3.61 4.47
CA VAL A 100 3.19 -4.46 5.40
C VAL A 100 1.71 -4.41 5.12
N VAL A 101 1.12 -5.57 4.86
CA VAL A 101 -0.34 -5.73 4.79
C VAL A 101 -0.87 -6.06 6.18
N MET A 102 -1.91 -5.38 6.63
CA MET A 102 -2.53 -5.63 7.93
C MET A 102 -4.04 -5.33 7.94
N THR A 103 -4.73 -5.61 9.04
CA THR A 103 -6.08 -5.08 9.24
C THR A 103 -6.05 -3.69 9.87
N THR A 104 -7.14 -2.95 9.76
CA THR A 104 -7.25 -1.60 10.33
C THR A 104 -7.10 -1.60 11.85
N GLU A 105 -7.56 -2.65 12.54
CA GLU A 105 -7.39 -2.80 13.99
C GLU A 105 -5.92 -2.96 14.40
N ILE A 106 -5.13 -3.67 13.59
CA ILE A 106 -3.69 -3.83 13.84
C ILE A 106 -2.96 -2.51 13.67
N LEU A 107 -3.30 -1.73 12.63
CA LEU A 107 -2.75 -0.38 12.46
C LEU A 107 -3.11 0.51 13.65
N ARG A 108 -4.37 0.47 14.10
CA ARG A 108 -4.81 1.23 15.27
C ARG A 108 -4.00 0.87 16.51
N ASN A 109 -3.81 -0.42 16.79
CA ASN A 109 -3.03 -0.86 17.95
C ASN A 109 -1.58 -0.39 17.83
N LEU A 110 -0.98 -0.46 16.64
CA LEU A 110 0.37 0.05 16.40
C LEU A 110 0.49 1.55 16.73
N ILE A 111 -0.49 2.36 16.35
CA ILE A 111 -0.51 3.81 16.64
C ILE A 111 -0.52 4.07 18.16
N TYR A 112 -1.25 3.26 18.93
CA TYR A 112 -1.37 3.47 20.37
C TYR A 112 -0.21 2.87 21.18
N GLU A 113 0.29 1.71 20.78
CA GLU A 113 1.23 0.91 21.56
C GLU A 113 2.68 1.17 21.18
N ASP A 114 2.97 1.40 19.90
CA ASP A 114 4.34 1.54 19.38
C ASP A 114 4.40 2.50 18.16
N PRO A 115 4.14 3.80 18.38
CA PRO A 115 4.11 4.79 17.30
C PRO A 115 5.48 4.96 16.62
N GLN A 116 6.60 4.61 17.26
CA GLN A 116 7.96 4.74 16.69
C GLN A 116 8.15 3.87 15.45
N ARG A 117 7.41 2.75 15.33
CA ARG A 117 7.45 1.92 14.11
C ARG A 117 6.87 2.61 12.88
N LEU A 118 6.20 3.75 13.06
CA LEU A 118 5.68 4.58 11.98
C LEU A 118 6.69 5.60 11.45
N ASP A 119 7.85 5.79 12.10
CA ASP A 119 8.83 6.83 11.74
C ASP A 119 9.29 6.79 10.27
N ARG A 120 9.34 5.58 9.69
CA ARG A 120 9.73 5.38 8.28
C ARG A 120 8.53 5.18 7.34
N VAL A 121 7.30 5.22 7.86
CA VAL A 121 6.09 5.00 7.07
C VAL A 121 5.73 6.29 6.33
N ARG A 122 5.80 6.23 4.99
CA ARG A 122 5.44 7.35 4.12
C ARG A 122 4.00 7.23 3.61
N TYR A 123 3.52 6.01 3.42
CA TYR A 123 2.19 5.75 2.87
C TYR A 123 1.39 4.82 3.77
N VAL A 124 0.15 5.21 4.04
CA VAL A 124 -0.86 4.35 4.67
C VAL A 124 -2.05 4.30 3.71
N ILE A 125 -2.33 3.13 3.16
CA ILE A 125 -3.45 2.88 2.27
C ILE A 125 -4.60 2.32 3.10
N LEU A 126 -5.74 3.02 3.06
CA LEU A 126 -6.99 2.61 3.69
C LEU A 126 -7.94 2.08 2.62
N ASP A 127 -7.98 0.76 2.46
CA ASP A 127 -8.87 0.00 1.57
C ASP A 127 -9.94 -0.76 2.38
#